data_AF-X1U2E6-F1
#
_entry.id   AF-X1U2E6-F1
#
_cell.length_a   1.000
_cell.length_b   1.000
_cell.length_c   1.000
_cell.angle_alpha   90.00
_cell.angle_beta   90.00
_cell.angle_gamma   90.00
#
_symmetry.space_group_name_H-M   'P 1'
#
loop_
_entity.id
_entity.type
_entity.pdbx_description
1 polymer ?
#
loop_
_entity_poly.entity_id
_entity_poly.type
_entity_poly.pdbx_seq_one_letter_code
_entity_poly.pdbx_strand_id
1 'polypeptide(L)'
;LEFALEILKILINENELDLIFAFKRQVSQTMEQLKKSSKMDENEIIKKVESLAKKGLIFDQPSSKGIVVYRLLPLLNVGVFEYTFMKKLEFSEKEKKFAILFEKLFDEYKEFVQDNYDTITPFLQTMPPVDRTIPIVEKNIEGKDIQISINKELEVPKEEVLLAQNVEEIINKFDDIAVGYCYCRHHKDLLGDSCKINAPRENCFTFGKSARFTTKQGFARMVTKDEALKILRDAE
;
A
#
# COMPACT_ATOMS: atom_id res chain seq x y z
N LEU A 1 16.59 3.28 -12.84
CA LEU A 1 16.33 4.31 -11.78
C LEU A 1 15.88 5.66 -12.37
N GLU A 2 16.05 5.91 -13.66
CA GLU A 2 15.65 7.17 -14.30
C GLU A 2 14.12 7.39 -14.21
N PHE A 3 13.32 6.36 -14.48
CA PHE A 3 11.86 6.44 -14.42
C PHE A 3 11.33 6.71 -13.00
N ALA A 4 11.99 6.17 -11.97
CA ALA A 4 11.65 6.48 -10.58
C ALA A 4 11.81 7.98 -10.28
N LEU A 5 12.89 8.61 -10.78
CA LEU A 5 13.11 10.04 -10.60
C LEU A 5 12.07 10.88 -11.36
N GLU A 6 11.68 10.47 -12.57
CA GLU A 6 10.60 11.14 -13.30
C GLU A 6 9.26 11.08 -12.56
N ILE A 7 8.91 9.90 -12.03
CA ILE A 7 7.71 9.72 -11.23
C ILE A 7 7.73 10.64 -10.00
N LEU A 8 8.86 10.70 -9.28
CA LEU A 8 8.99 11.57 -8.11
C LEU A 8 8.88 13.06 -8.47
N LYS A 9 9.43 13.51 -9.61
CA LYS A 9 9.29 14.89 -10.09
C LYS A 9 7.85 15.28 -10.43
N ILE A 10 7.04 14.32 -10.87
CA ILE A 10 5.61 14.55 -11.17
C ILE A 10 4.79 14.60 -9.88
N LEU A 11 5.17 13.82 -8.86
CA LEU A 11 4.43 13.68 -7.62
C LEU A 11 4.77 14.78 -6.60
N ILE A 12 6.05 15.04 -6.39
CA ILE A 12 6.56 15.79 -5.23
C ILE A 12 6.89 17.21 -5.65
N ASN A 13 6.43 18.18 -4.87
CA ASN A 13 6.83 19.57 -5.04
C ASN A 13 8.18 19.81 -4.34
N GLU A 14 9.00 20.72 -4.85
CA GLU A 14 10.33 20.99 -4.27
C GLU A 14 10.27 21.36 -2.77
N ASN A 15 9.25 22.11 -2.37
CA ASN A 15 9.03 22.50 -0.98
C ASN A 15 8.62 21.35 -0.05
N GLU A 16 8.27 20.17 -0.58
CA GLU A 16 7.92 18.97 0.20
C GLU A 16 9.14 18.07 0.46
N LEU A 17 10.22 18.25 -0.30
CA LEU A 17 11.42 17.40 -0.22
C LEU A 17 12.07 17.43 1.17
N ASP A 18 12.15 18.61 1.79
CA ASP A 18 12.73 18.76 3.11
C ASP A 18 12.03 17.89 4.17
N LEU A 19 10.70 17.76 4.07
CA LEU A 19 9.93 16.89 4.95
C LEU A 19 10.21 15.42 4.65
N ILE A 20 10.32 15.02 3.38
CA ILE A 20 10.66 13.65 3.00
C ILE A 20 12.06 13.28 3.53
N PHE A 21 13.04 14.19 3.42
CA PHE A 21 14.38 13.99 3.96
C PHE A 21 14.41 13.84 5.48
N ALA A 22 13.44 14.41 6.21
CA ALA A 22 13.31 14.22 7.65
C ALA A 22 13.04 12.75 8.03
N PHE A 23 12.51 11.93 7.12
CA PHE A 23 12.30 10.49 7.31
C PHE A 23 13.53 9.62 7.01
N LYS A 24 14.66 10.19 6.54
CA LYS A 24 15.87 9.44 6.16
C LYS A 24 16.40 8.50 7.26
N ARG A 25 16.29 8.92 8.53
CA ARG A 25 16.75 8.13 9.68
C ARG A 25 15.67 7.21 10.26
N GLN A 26 14.41 7.63 10.17
CA GLN A 26 13.26 6.92 10.73
C GLN A 26 12.07 7.05 9.80
N VAL A 27 11.63 5.91 9.26
CA VAL A 27 10.51 5.84 8.30
C VAL A 27 9.15 6.12 8.95
N SER A 28 9.03 6.01 10.27
CA SER A 28 7.81 6.29 11.03
C SER A 28 8.13 7.21 12.21
N GLN A 29 7.43 8.33 12.31
CA GLN A 29 7.69 9.38 13.30
C GLN A 29 6.38 9.97 13.84
N THR A 30 6.37 10.42 15.09
CA THR A 30 5.31 11.25 15.68
C THR A 30 5.50 12.72 15.28
N MET A 31 4.48 13.57 15.52
CA MET A 31 4.60 15.02 15.30
C MET A 31 5.83 15.62 16.02
N GLU A 32 6.06 15.24 17.28
CA GLU A 32 7.19 15.73 18.07
C GLU A 32 8.55 15.28 17.52
N GLN A 33 8.61 14.08 16.94
CA GLN A 33 9.83 13.61 16.27
C GLN A 33 10.04 14.34 14.94
N LEU A 34 8.98 14.57 14.17
CA LEU A 34 9.05 15.31 12.92
C LEU A 34 9.50 16.75 13.11
N LYS A 35 8.96 17.47 14.10
CA LYS A 35 9.43 18.82 14.46
C LYS A 35 10.94 18.85 14.70
N LYS A 36 11.49 17.83 15.37
CA LYS A 36 12.93 17.73 15.66
C LYS A 36 13.77 17.37 14.44
N SER A 37 13.28 16.47 13.58
CA SER A 37 14.03 15.98 12.42
C SER A 37 13.96 16.95 11.23
N SER A 38 12.81 17.59 11.00
CA SER A 38 12.62 18.56 9.92
C SER A 38 12.98 20.00 10.31
N LYS A 39 12.97 20.33 11.60
CA LYS A 39 13.11 21.70 12.14
C LYS A 39 12.00 22.67 11.65
N MET A 40 10.87 22.13 11.19
CA MET A 40 9.70 22.90 10.75
C MET A 40 8.71 23.10 11.90
N ASP A 41 7.85 24.10 11.77
CA ASP A 41 6.72 24.27 12.68
C ASP A 41 5.58 23.27 12.40
N GLU A 42 4.68 23.11 13.37
CA GLU A 42 3.59 22.14 13.29
C GLU A 42 2.64 22.39 12.11
N ASN A 43 2.30 23.66 11.85
CA ASN A 43 1.35 24.00 10.80
C ASN A 43 1.95 23.77 9.42
N GLU A 44 3.25 24.05 9.26
CA GLU A 44 4.00 23.72 8.05
C GLU A 44 4.04 22.20 7.82
N ILE A 45 4.33 21.41 8.85
CA ILE A 45 4.35 19.93 8.76
C ILE A 45 2.98 19.41 8.35
N ILE A 46 1.90 19.87 8.99
CA ILE A 46 0.54 19.41 8.69
C ILE A 46 0.19 19.66 7.21
N LYS A 47 0.45 20.86 6.69
CA LYS A 47 0.17 21.19 5.29
C LYS A 47 0.91 20.27 4.30
N LYS A 48 2.20 20.02 4.54
CA LYS A 48 3.01 19.16 3.67
C LYS A 48 2.58 17.69 3.81
N VAL A 49 2.30 17.23 5.02
CA VAL A 49 1.79 15.87 5.27
C VAL A 49 0.46 15.65 4.56
N GLU A 50 -0.49 16.59 4.65
CA GLU A 50 -1.78 16.47 3.98
C GLU A 50 -1.63 16.37 2.45
N SER A 51 -0.74 17.17 1.87
CA SER A 51 -0.43 17.10 0.44
C SER A 51 0.20 15.75 0.06
N LEU A 52 1.21 15.31 0.80
CA LEU A 52 1.90 14.04 0.54
C LEU A 52 1.00 12.81 0.80
N ALA A 53 0.10 12.88 1.78
CA ALA A 53 -0.86 11.81 2.06
C ALA A 53 -1.89 11.65 0.94
N LYS A 54 -2.39 12.76 0.37
CA LYS A 54 -3.26 12.73 -0.83
C LYS A 54 -2.57 12.15 -2.07
N LYS A 55 -1.24 12.17 -2.11
CA LYS A 55 -0.40 11.59 -3.16
C LYS A 55 0.01 10.14 -2.85
N GLY A 56 -0.37 9.61 -1.70
CA GLY A 56 -0.03 8.24 -1.29
C GLY A 56 1.40 8.06 -0.77
N LEU A 57 2.09 9.15 -0.42
CA LEU A 57 3.48 9.13 0.08
C LEU A 57 3.58 9.11 1.59
N ILE A 58 2.57 9.63 2.31
CA ILE A 58 2.54 9.60 3.77
C ILE A 58 1.28 8.91 4.27
N PHE A 59 1.46 7.97 5.18
CA PHE A 59 0.39 7.34 5.95
C PHE A 59 0.29 8.00 7.33
N ASP A 60 -0.90 8.49 7.69
CA ASP A 60 -1.13 9.35 8.86
C ASP A 60 -2.23 8.82 9.82
N GLN A 61 -2.16 7.54 10.19
CA GLN A 61 -3.15 6.92 11.08
C GLN A 61 -2.71 6.86 12.55
N PRO A 62 -3.68 6.90 13.49
CA PRO A 62 -3.37 6.69 14.91
C PRO A 62 -2.84 5.28 15.18
N SER A 63 -1.84 5.22 16.05
CA SER A 63 -1.39 4.00 16.72
C SER A 63 -2.49 3.43 17.63
N SER A 64 -2.31 2.20 18.13
CA SER A 64 -3.24 1.63 19.12
C SER A 64 -3.37 2.46 20.40
N LYS A 65 -2.41 3.36 20.67
CA LYS A 65 -2.41 4.29 21.81
C LYS A 65 -3.04 5.65 21.49
N GLY A 66 -3.68 5.81 20.33
CA GLY A 66 -4.32 7.06 19.89
C GLY A 66 -3.37 8.13 19.35
N ILE A 67 -2.05 7.92 19.43
CA ILE A 67 -1.05 8.87 18.91
C ILE A 67 -0.93 8.70 17.40
N VAL A 68 -1.08 9.79 16.64
CA VAL A 68 -0.87 9.81 15.18
C VAL A 68 0.61 9.56 14.86
N VAL A 69 0.85 8.59 13.99
CA VAL A 69 2.18 8.27 13.47
C VAL A 69 2.18 8.52 11.98
N TYR A 70 3.13 9.34 11.54
CA TYR A 70 3.38 9.62 10.14
C TYR A 70 4.42 8.64 9.63
N ARG A 71 4.09 7.93 8.56
CA ARG A 71 5.00 6.97 7.92
C ARG A 71 5.19 7.33 6.46
N LEU A 72 6.45 7.42 6.04
CA LEU A 72 6.80 7.53 4.62
C LEU A 72 6.56 6.17 3.94
N LEU A 73 5.75 6.16 2.91
CA LEU A 73 5.43 4.98 2.11
C LEU A 73 6.40 4.86 0.92
N PRO A 74 6.73 3.63 0.51
CA PRO A 74 7.57 3.40 -0.67
C PRO A 74 6.81 3.69 -1.96
N LEU A 75 7.52 3.71 -3.09
CA LEU A 75 6.94 4.04 -4.39
C LEU A 75 6.13 2.89 -5.03
N LEU A 76 6.57 1.63 -4.83
CA LEU A 76 6.09 0.46 -5.59
C LEU A 76 5.29 -0.58 -4.78
N ASN A 77 5.42 -0.61 -3.45
CA ASN A 77 4.88 -1.68 -2.58
C ASN A 77 4.10 -1.08 -1.40
N VAL A 78 2.77 -0.97 -1.53
CA VAL A 78 1.87 -0.28 -0.60
C VAL A 78 2.18 1.22 -0.51
N GLY A 79 1.94 1.92 -1.61
CA GLY A 79 2.19 3.35 -1.71
C GLY A 79 1.59 3.98 -2.96
N VAL A 80 2.42 4.74 -3.68
CA VAL A 80 1.90 5.65 -4.71
C VAL A 80 1.28 4.91 -5.88
N PHE A 81 1.89 3.80 -6.32
CA PHE A 81 1.36 3.00 -7.42
C PHE A 81 -0.09 2.56 -7.13
N GLU A 82 -0.32 1.88 -6.01
CA GLU A 82 -1.63 1.35 -5.66
C GLU A 82 -2.65 2.48 -5.50
N TYR A 83 -2.36 3.47 -4.65
CA TYR A 83 -3.32 4.53 -4.34
C TYR A 83 -3.65 5.43 -5.53
N THR A 84 -2.72 5.59 -6.48
CA THR A 84 -2.99 6.34 -7.71
C THR A 84 -4.02 5.62 -8.56
N PHE A 85 -3.88 4.30 -8.78
CA PHE A 85 -4.76 3.54 -9.65
C PHE A 85 -5.99 2.95 -8.94
N MET A 86 -6.07 3.03 -7.61
CA MET A 86 -7.29 2.67 -6.84
C MET A 86 -8.46 3.63 -7.08
N LYS A 87 -8.20 4.83 -7.61
CA LYS A 87 -9.24 5.80 -7.97
C LYS A 87 -9.96 5.40 -9.25
N LYS A 88 -11.15 5.97 -9.46
CA LYS A 88 -11.85 5.88 -10.73
C LYS A 88 -10.98 6.53 -11.82
N LEU A 89 -10.71 5.80 -12.91
CA LEU A 89 -9.94 6.32 -14.02
C LEU A 89 -10.70 7.40 -14.79
N GLU A 90 -10.00 8.46 -15.14
CA GLU A 90 -10.48 9.50 -16.07
C GLU A 90 -9.91 9.32 -17.49
N PHE A 91 -8.96 8.39 -17.67
CA PHE A 91 -8.20 8.15 -18.90
C PHE A 91 -7.50 9.42 -19.43
N SER A 92 -7.10 10.29 -18.51
CA SER A 92 -6.33 11.49 -18.80
C SER A 92 -4.94 11.17 -19.33
N GLU A 93 -4.36 12.07 -20.12
CA GLU A 93 -2.99 11.93 -20.61
C GLU A 93 -1.96 11.83 -19.47
N LYS A 94 -2.26 12.46 -18.32
CA LYS A 94 -1.44 12.33 -17.11
C LYS A 94 -1.46 10.91 -16.56
N GLU A 95 -2.63 10.29 -16.43
CA GLU A 95 -2.76 8.91 -15.93
C GLU A 95 -2.08 7.91 -16.86
N LYS A 96 -2.27 8.05 -18.18
CA LYS A 96 -1.58 7.20 -19.17
C LYS A 96 -0.07 7.34 -19.09
N LYS A 97 0.44 8.57 -19.02
CA LYS A 97 1.88 8.83 -18.84
C LYS A 97 2.40 8.15 -17.57
N PHE A 98 1.65 8.25 -16.47
CA PHE A 98 2.02 7.64 -15.21
C PHE A 98 2.05 6.11 -15.28
N ALA A 99 1.04 5.50 -15.93
CA ALA A 99 0.99 4.06 -16.17
C ALA A 99 2.19 3.57 -17.00
N ILE A 100 2.57 4.30 -18.05
CA ILE A 100 3.73 3.98 -18.88
C ILE A 100 5.04 4.09 -18.08
N LEU A 101 5.19 5.13 -17.25
CA LEU A 101 6.38 5.29 -16.42
C LEU A 101 6.52 4.15 -15.40
N PHE A 102 5.42 3.73 -14.78
CA PHE A 102 5.44 2.59 -13.88
C PHE A 102 5.74 1.27 -14.61
N GLU A 103 5.17 1.04 -15.79
CA GLU A 103 5.48 -0.17 -16.58
C GLU A 103 6.99 -0.24 -16.89
N LYS A 104 7.58 0.87 -17.35
CA LYS A 104 9.03 0.94 -17.60
C LYS A 104 9.86 0.74 -16.34
N LEU A 105 9.42 1.28 -15.20
CA LEU A 105 10.09 1.07 -13.92
C LEU A 105 10.02 -0.39 -13.47
N PHE A 106 8.90 -1.07 -13.68
CA PHE A 106 8.76 -2.50 -13.40
C PHE A 106 9.63 -3.34 -14.34
N ASP A 107 9.72 -2.98 -15.62
CA ASP A 107 10.61 -3.65 -16.58
C ASP A 107 12.09 -3.50 -16.17
N GLU A 108 12.54 -2.29 -15.81
CA GLU A 108 13.90 -2.07 -15.28
C GLU A 108 14.16 -2.91 -14.02
N TYR A 109 13.18 -2.98 -13.10
CA TYR A 109 13.32 -3.76 -11.88
C TYR A 109 13.39 -5.25 -12.18
N LYS A 110 12.59 -5.74 -13.13
CA LYS A 110 12.60 -7.13 -13.58
C LYS A 110 13.94 -7.50 -14.21
N GLU A 111 14.47 -6.68 -15.11
CA GLU A 111 15.79 -6.87 -15.73
C GLU A 111 16.88 -6.91 -14.65
N PHE A 112 16.87 -5.96 -13.71
CA PHE A 112 17.81 -5.95 -12.59
C PHE A 112 17.76 -7.23 -11.75
N VAL A 113 16.56 -7.73 -11.43
CA VAL A 113 16.40 -8.98 -10.67
C VAL A 113 16.88 -10.18 -11.48
N GLN A 114 16.62 -10.22 -12.79
CA GLN A 114 17.07 -11.30 -13.67
C GLN A 114 18.59 -11.34 -13.81
N ASP A 115 19.23 -10.18 -13.99
CA ASP A 115 20.69 -10.07 -14.11
C ASP A 115 21.44 -10.42 -12.82
N ASN A 116 20.75 -10.31 -11.68
CA ASN A 116 21.31 -10.54 -10.34
C ASN A 116 20.58 -11.70 -9.62
N TYR A 117 20.03 -12.65 -10.39
CA TYR A 117 19.13 -13.67 -9.86
C TYR A 117 19.72 -14.46 -8.69
N ASP A 118 20.96 -14.96 -8.83
CA ASP A 118 21.62 -15.80 -7.83
C ASP A 118 21.94 -15.04 -6.52
N THR A 119 22.13 -13.72 -6.59
CA THR A 119 22.46 -12.89 -5.43
C THR A 119 21.21 -12.35 -4.74
N ILE A 120 20.16 -12.05 -5.50
CA ILE A 120 18.93 -11.45 -5.00
C ILE A 120 17.95 -12.51 -4.49
N THR A 121 17.85 -13.67 -5.13
CA THR A 121 16.86 -14.71 -4.77
C THR A 121 16.96 -15.16 -3.30
N PRO A 122 18.15 -15.46 -2.73
CA PRO A 122 18.26 -15.84 -1.33
C PRO A 122 17.81 -14.73 -0.37
N PHE A 123 18.02 -13.47 -0.75
CA PHE A 123 17.58 -12.33 0.03
C PHE A 123 16.06 -12.17 -0.04
N LEU A 124 15.45 -12.26 -1.23
CA LEU A 124 13.99 -12.18 -1.38
C LEU A 124 13.25 -13.29 -0.63
N GLN A 125 13.82 -14.51 -0.58
CA GLN A 125 13.24 -15.64 0.15
C GLN A 125 13.26 -15.45 1.68
N THR A 126 14.19 -14.64 2.19
CA THR A 126 14.32 -14.35 3.62
C THR A 126 13.64 -13.04 4.03
N MET A 127 13.25 -12.21 3.05
CA MET A 127 12.50 -11.00 3.32
C MET A 127 11.07 -11.35 3.77
N PRO A 128 10.55 -10.68 4.81
CA PRO A 128 9.15 -10.81 5.17
C PRO A 128 8.30 -10.28 4.00
N PRO A 129 7.17 -10.94 3.66
CA PRO A 129 6.31 -10.51 2.58
C PRO A 129 5.63 -9.19 2.96
N VAL A 130 6.23 -8.07 2.57
CA VAL A 130 5.79 -6.72 2.95
C VAL A 130 4.42 -6.35 2.40
N ASP A 131 4.01 -6.98 1.30
CA ASP A 131 2.72 -6.78 0.64
C ASP A 131 1.62 -7.68 1.22
N ARG A 132 1.95 -8.53 2.20
CA ARG A 132 1.01 -9.43 2.86
C ARG A 132 0.25 -8.70 3.97
N THR A 133 -0.98 -8.34 3.66
CA THR A 133 -1.91 -7.73 4.63
C THR A 133 -2.66 -8.76 5.48
N ILE A 134 -2.68 -10.04 5.06
CA ILE A 134 -3.35 -11.13 5.76
C ILE A 134 -2.30 -12.12 6.30
N PRO A 135 -2.11 -12.21 7.63
CA PRO A 135 -1.23 -13.22 8.20
C PRO A 135 -1.81 -14.62 7.91
N ILE A 136 -0.96 -15.59 7.56
CA ILE A 136 -1.38 -16.99 7.68
C ILE A 136 -1.56 -17.22 9.16
N VAL A 137 -2.81 -17.43 9.57
CA VAL A 137 -3.06 -17.97 10.89
C VAL A 137 -2.81 -19.47 10.78
N GLU A 138 -1.57 -19.89 10.99
CA GLU A 138 -1.34 -21.27 11.37
C GLU A 138 -2.04 -21.45 12.72
N LYS A 139 -3.24 -22.02 12.70
CA LYS A 139 -3.89 -22.48 13.93
C LYS A 139 -3.00 -23.59 14.49
N ASN A 140 -2.09 -23.24 15.39
CA ASN A 140 -1.57 -24.21 16.33
C ASN A 140 -2.78 -24.84 17.03
N ILE A 141 -2.77 -26.16 17.09
CA ILE A 141 -3.91 -27.06 17.38
C ILE A 141 -4.61 -26.78 18.73
N GLU A 142 -4.11 -25.83 19.54
CA GLU A 142 -4.57 -25.54 20.90
C GLU A 142 -5.21 -24.15 21.12
N GLY A 143 -5.40 -23.33 20.08
CA GLY A 143 -6.21 -22.09 20.21
C GLY A 143 -5.66 -21.03 21.20
N LYS A 144 -4.37 -21.09 21.53
CA LYS A 144 -3.69 -20.04 22.32
C LYS A 144 -3.04 -19.01 21.41
N ASP A 145 -3.13 -17.75 21.80
CA ASP A 145 -2.45 -16.62 21.17
C ASP A 145 -0.96 -16.94 20.95
N ILE A 146 -0.44 -16.54 19.79
CA ILE A 146 0.97 -16.73 19.42
C ILE A 146 1.83 -15.89 20.37
N GLN A 147 2.33 -16.52 21.44
CA GLN A 147 3.35 -15.94 22.30
C GLN A 147 4.69 -16.05 21.57
N ILE A 148 5.12 -14.96 20.92
CA ILE A 148 6.42 -14.91 20.24
C ILE A 148 7.52 -14.83 21.31
N SER A 149 8.12 -15.97 21.62
CA SER A 149 9.37 -16.05 22.37
C SER A 149 10.50 -15.47 21.51
N ILE A 150 11.22 -14.48 22.03
CA ILE A 150 12.22 -13.65 21.30
C ILE A 150 13.41 -14.44 20.72
N ASN A 151 13.51 -15.75 20.96
CA ASN A 151 14.62 -16.62 20.53
C ASN A 151 14.20 -17.79 19.62
N LYS A 152 13.07 -17.69 18.90
CA LYS A 152 12.68 -18.70 17.90
C LYS A 152 12.91 -18.14 16.50
N GLU A 153 13.67 -18.86 15.67
CA GLU A 153 13.66 -18.64 14.22
C GLU A 153 12.24 -18.92 13.73
N LEU A 154 11.57 -17.87 13.25
CA LEU A 154 10.28 -17.99 12.59
C LEU A 154 10.58 -18.24 11.12
N GLU A 155 10.19 -19.40 10.59
CA GLU A 155 10.21 -19.62 9.15
C GLU A 155 9.31 -18.58 8.48
N VAL A 156 9.82 -17.95 7.41
CA VAL A 156 9.03 -17.00 6.62
C VAL A 156 7.83 -17.78 6.04
N PRO A 157 6.58 -17.37 6.31
CA PRO A 157 5.42 -18.09 5.86
C PRO A 157 5.42 -18.20 4.32
N LYS A 158 5.26 -19.42 3.79
CA LYS A 158 5.20 -19.66 2.33
C LYS A 158 4.00 -18.95 1.70
N GLU A 159 4.10 -18.63 0.42
CA GLU A 159 2.99 -18.07 -0.35
C GLU A 159 1.93 -19.15 -0.58
N GLU A 160 0.70 -18.90 -0.14
CA GLU A 160 -0.45 -19.77 -0.37
C GLU A 160 -1.65 -18.95 -0.83
N VAL A 161 -2.39 -19.47 -1.81
CA VAL A 161 -3.66 -18.88 -2.25
C VAL A 161 -4.72 -19.15 -1.19
N LEU A 162 -5.23 -18.09 -0.56
CA LEU A 162 -6.28 -18.21 0.44
C LEU A 162 -7.63 -18.50 -0.22
N LEU A 163 -8.43 -19.39 0.39
CA LEU A 163 -9.80 -19.67 -0.03
C LEU A 163 -10.70 -18.47 0.24
N ALA A 164 -11.76 -18.29 -0.56
CA ALA A 164 -12.73 -17.20 -0.39
C ALA A 164 -13.39 -17.16 1.00
N GLN A 165 -13.57 -18.32 1.63
CA GLN A 165 -14.05 -18.45 3.02
C GLN A 165 -13.18 -17.67 4.01
N ASN A 166 -11.86 -17.59 3.77
CA ASN A 166 -10.95 -16.79 4.59
C ASN A 166 -11.19 -15.28 4.40
N VAL A 167 -11.70 -14.85 3.25
CA VAL A 167 -12.00 -13.44 2.94
C VAL A 167 -13.31 -13.00 3.59
N GLU A 168 -14.34 -13.85 3.62
CA GLU A 168 -15.58 -13.58 4.36
C GLU A 168 -15.32 -13.42 5.87
N GLU A 169 -14.47 -14.28 6.45
CA GLU A 169 -14.07 -14.16 7.85
C GLU A 169 -13.37 -12.82 8.14
N ILE A 170 -12.53 -12.34 7.21
CA ILE A 170 -11.88 -11.03 7.31
C ILE A 170 -12.91 -9.91 7.26
N ILE A 171 -13.82 -9.92 6.30
CA ILE A 171 -14.89 -8.92 6.18
C ILE A 171 -15.71 -8.86 7.47
N ASN A 172 -16.05 -10.02 8.06
CA ASN A 172 -16.83 -10.08 9.29
C ASN A 172 -16.06 -9.55 10.51
N LYS A 173 -14.73 -9.70 10.54
CA LYS A 173 -13.86 -9.28 11.65
C LYS A 173 -13.65 -7.77 11.75
N PHE A 174 -13.72 -7.03 10.64
CA PHE A 174 -13.44 -5.59 10.62
C PHE A 174 -14.72 -4.77 10.50
N ASP A 175 -14.81 -3.67 11.25
CA ASP A 175 -15.93 -2.73 11.15
C ASP A 175 -15.67 -1.65 10.10
N ASP A 176 -14.41 -1.21 9.97
CA ASP A 176 -14.00 -0.29 8.92
C ASP A 176 -13.60 -1.07 7.67
N ILE A 177 -14.42 -0.97 6.63
CA ILE A 177 -14.21 -1.61 5.34
C ILE A 177 -14.33 -0.55 4.25
N ALA A 178 -13.33 -0.49 3.37
CA ALA A 178 -13.37 0.38 2.21
C ALA A 178 -13.03 -0.41 0.95
N VAL A 179 -13.69 -0.06 -0.15
CA VAL A 179 -13.44 -0.61 -1.48
C VAL A 179 -12.95 0.49 -2.42
N GLY A 180 -11.86 0.20 -3.12
CA GLY A 180 -11.38 0.99 -4.25
C GLY A 180 -11.41 0.15 -5.53
N TYR A 181 -10.98 0.76 -6.62
CA TYR A 181 -10.81 0.05 -7.87
C TYR A 181 -9.53 -0.80 -7.85
N CYS A 182 -9.51 -1.90 -8.58
CA CYS A 182 -8.35 -2.76 -8.71
C CYS A 182 -7.23 -2.05 -9.46
N TYR A 183 -6.26 -1.53 -8.70
CA TYR A 183 -5.14 -0.74 -9.20
C TYR A 183 -4.35 -1.46 -10.30
N CYS A 184 -4.12 -2.77 -10.17
CA CYS A 184 -3.45 -3.57 -11.20
C CYS A 184 -4.24 -3.60 -12.52
N ARG A 185 -5.56 -3.82 -12.46
CA ARG A 185 -6.42 -3.88 -13.65
C ARG A 185 -6.56 -2.51 -14.29
N HIS A 186 -6.70 -1.47 -13.48
CA HIS A 186 -6.71 -0.08 -13.94
C HIS A 186 -5.39 0.33 -14.61
N HIS A 187 -4.25 -0.06 -14.05
CA HIS A 187 -2.95 0.16 -14.67
C HIS A 187 -2.89 -0.48 -16.06
N LYS A 188 -3.32 -1.74 -16.20
CA LYS A 188 -3.39 -2.41 -17.50
C LYS A 188 -4.42 -1.84 -18.46
N ASP A 189 -5.56 -1.36 -17.97
CA ASP A 189 -6.55 -0.62 -18.77
C ASP A 189 -5.95 0.65 -19.41
N LEU A 190 -5.11 1.39 -18.66
CA LEU A 190 -4.43 2.58 -19.18
C LEU A 190 -3.33 2.26 -20.20
N LEU A 191 -2.77 1.04 -20.15
CA LEU A 191 -1.79 0.55 -21.12
C LEU A 191 -2.44 -0.07 -22.37
N GLY A 192 -3.78 -0.15 -22.42
CA GLY A 192 -4.50 -0.78 -23.52
C GLY A 192 -4.50 -2.31 -23.47
N ASP A 193 -4.04 -2.92 -22.37
CA ASP A 193 -4.02 -4.37 -22.16
C ASP A 193 -5.05 -4.77 -21.10
N SER A 194 -6.30 -4.38 -21.32
CA SER A 194 -7.40 -4.60 -20.38
C SER A 194 -7.52 -6.07 -19.97
N CYS A 195 -7.62 -6.31 -18.66
CA CYS A 195 -7.75 -7.66 -18.11
C CYS A 195 -9.00 -8.35 -18.68
N LYS A 196 -8.80 -9.56 -19.23
CA LYS A 196 -9.84 -10.39 -19.86
C LYS A 196 -10.84 -11.00 -18.86
N ILE A 197 -10.48 -11.02 -17.57
CA ILE A 197 -11.38 -11.47 -16.51
C ILE A 197 -12.44 -10.39 -16.32
N ASN A 198 -13.69 -10.73 -16.63
CA ASN A 198 -14.84 -9.83 -16.54
C ASN A 198 -15.40 -9.75 -15.10
N ALA A 199 -14.51 -9.61 -14.12
CA ALA A 199 -14.89 -9.35 -12.74
C ALA A 199 -15.01 -7.82 -12.51
N PRO A 200 -15.85 -7.38 -11.55
CA PRO A 200 -16.01 -5.97 -11.21
C PRO A 200 -14.67 -5.27 -11.01
N ARG A 201 -14.55 -4.02 -11.50
CA ARG A 201 -13.34 -3.22 -11.30
C ARG A 201 -13.23 -2.68 -9.88
N GLU A 202 -14.36 -2.39 -9.23
CA GLU A 202 -14.42 -1.96 -7.83
C GLU A 202 -14.45 -3.19 -6.90
N ASN A 203 -13.28 -3.76 -6.64
CA ASN A 203 -13.12 -4.95 -5.80
C ASN A 203 -11.79 -5.00 -5.02
N CYS A 204 -11.10 -3.86 -4.88
CA CYS A 204 -9.86 -3.76 -4.10
C CYS A 204 -10.18 -3.35 -2.66
N PHE A 205 -10.24 -4.33 -1.75
CA PHE A 205 -10.61 -4.08 -0.36
C PHE A 205 -9.44 -3.58 0.50
N THR A 206 -9.76 -2.69 1.43
CA THR A 206 -8.89 -2.28 2.53
C THR A 206 -9.68 -2.35 3.84
N PHE A 207 -9.00 -2.66 4.94
CA PHE A 207 -9.63 -2.92 6.23
C PHE A 207 -9.00 -2.10 7.36
N GLY A 208 -9.77 -1.78 8.39
CA GLY A 208 -9.30 -1.16 9.62
C GLY A 208 -8.63 0.20 9.40
N LYS A 209 -7.40 0.36 9.91
CA LYS A 209 -6.62 1.61 9.76
C LYS A 209 -6.43 2.01 8.30
N SER A 210 -6.19 1.03 7.43
CA SER A 210 -6.00 1.28 6.01
C SER A 210 -7.29 1.74 5.35
N ALA A 211 -8.44 1.15 5.68
CA ALA A 211 -9.76 1.59 5.18
C ALA A 211 -10.06 3.06 5.49
N ARG A 212 -9.77 3.47 6.74
CA ARG A 212 -9.94 4.86 7.16
C ARG A 212 -8.98 5.80 6.43
N PHE A 213 -7.73 5.38 6.24
CA PHE A 213 -6.75 6.16 5.47
C PHE A 213 -7.16 6.33 4.01
N THR A 214 -7.45 5.23 3.32
CA THR A 214 -7.79 5.26 1.88
C THR A 214 -9.06 6.06 1.63
N THR A 215 -10.06 5.94 2.50
CA THR A 215 -11.26 6.78 2.43
C THR A 215 -10.94 8.25 2.69
N LYS A 216 -10.21 8.57 3.77
CA LYS A 216 -9.85 9.95 4.13
C LYS A 216 -9.11 10.67 2.99
N GLN A 217 -8.22 9.96 2.30
CA GLN A 217 -7.43 10.52 1.20
C GLN A 217 -8.12 10.45 -0.17
N GLY A 218 -9.32 9.86 -0.26
CA GLY A 218 -10.10 9.74 -1.49
C GLY A 218 -9.58 8.70 -2.48
N PHE A 219 -8.92 7.65 -1.99
CA PHE A 219 -8.49 6.48 -2.78
C PHE A 219 -9.56 5.40 -2.88
N ALA A 220 -10.45 5.33 -1.87
CA ALA A 220 -11.49 4.32 -1.74
C ALA A 220 -12.74 4.94 -1.11
N ARG A 221 -13.84 4.20 -1.07
CA ARG A 221 -15.06 4.55 -0.33
C ARG A 221 -15.39 3.50 0.73
N MET A 222 -15.97 3.94 1.84
CA MET A 222 -16.47 3.02 2.86
C MET A 222 -17.66 2.23 2.34
N VAL A 223 -17.74 0.96 2.77
CA VAL A 223 -18.82 0.04 2.45
C VAL A 223 -19.32 -0.68 3.69
N THR A 224 -20.56 -1.13 3.65
CA THR A 224 -21.11 -2.00 4.70
C THR A 224 -20.60 -3.44 4.53
N LYS A 225 -20.69 -4.25 5.58
CA LYS A 225 -20.37 -5.69 5.50
C LYS A 225 -21.18 -6.40 4.41
N ASP A 226 -22.47 -6.11 4.32
CA ASP A 226 -23.36 -6.72 3.31
C ASP A 226 -22.96 -6.34 1.88
N GLU A 227 -22.59 -5.08 1.66
CA GLU A 227 -22.10 -4.62 0.37
C GLU A 227 -20.74 -5.24 0.03
N ALA A 228 -19.82 -5.33 0.99
CA ALA A 228 -18.52 -5.98 0.80
C ALA A 228 -18.68 -7.47 0.42
N LEU A 229 -19.56 -8.19 1.10
CA LEU A 229 -19.89 -9.59 0.78
C LEU A 229 -20.54 -9.72 -0.60
N LYS A 230 -21.37 -8.77 -1.02
CA LYS A 230 -21.93 -8.75 -2.36
C LYS A 230 -20.84 -8.56 -3.43
N ILE A 231 -19.96 -7.57 -3.25
CA ILE A 231 -18.85 -7.32 -4.18
C ILE A 231 -17.92 -8.54 -4.27
N LEU A 232 -17.66 -9.21 -3.15
CA LEU A 232 -16.88 -10.45 -3.12
C LEU A 232 -17.52 -11.52 -4.02
N ARG A 233 -18.82 -11.79 -3.83
CA ARG A 233 -19.57 -12.77 -4.65
C ARG A 233 -19.61 -12.40 -6.13
N ASP A 234 -19.72 -11.11 -6.45
CA ASP A 234 -19.74 -10.65 -7.84
C ASP A 234 -18.33 -10.77 -8.51
N ALA A 235 -17.27 -10.92 -7.71
CA ALA A 235 -15.88 -11.01 -8.18
C ALA A 235 -15.31 -12.44 -8.22
N GLU A 236 -16.02 -13.43 -7.69
CA GLU A 236 -15.74 -14.87 -7.86
C GLU A 236 -16.04 -15.34 -9.29
#